data_AF-A0A388P7B0-F1
#
_entry.id   AF-A0A388P7B0-F1
#
_cell.length_a   1.000
_cell.length_b   1.000
_cell.length_c   1.000
_cell.angle_alpha   90.00
_cell.angle_beta   90.00
_cell.angle_gamma   90.00
#
_symmetry.space_group_name_H-M   'P 1'
#
loop_
_entity.id
_entity.type
_entity.pdbx_description
1 polymer ?
#
loop_
_entity_poly.entity_id
_entity_poly.type
_entity_poly.pdbx_seq_one_letter_code
_entity_poly.pdbx_strand_id
1 'polypeptide(L)'
;MVNLDHACRQQQFGEGWFPTFDDVPKQAVSMSIRQIMKSTCLILSVPDKRKAAAVKGTVEGPVTPTCPASIVQQHADCTLYIDAAAASELSR
;
A
#
# COMPACT_ATOMS: atom_id res chain seq x y z
N MET A 1 10.55 5.25 -12.75
CA MET A 1 9.33 4.93 -13.53
C MET A 1 8.95 3.50 -13.26
N VAL A 2 7.66 3.19 -13.23
CA VAL A 2 7.13 1.83 -13.06
C VAL A 2 6.19 1.52 -14.22
N ASN A 3 6.18 0.27 -14.68
CA ASN A 3 5.17 -0.20 -15.63
C ASN A 3 3.93 -0.62 -14.84
N LEU A 4 2.77 -0.11 -15.23
CA LEU A 4 1.50 -0.45 -14.61
C LEU A 4 0.99 -1.77 -15.20
N ASP A 5 0.75 -2.74 -14.34
CA ASP A 5 0.14 -4.01 -14.74
C ASP A 5 -1.35 -3.84 -15.07
N HIS A 6 -1.93 -4.89 -15.66
CA HIS A 6 -3.33 -4.87 -16.05
C HIS A 6 -4.28 -4.66 -14.86
N ALA A 7 -4.00 -5.28 -13.70
CA ALA A 7 -4.85 -5.19 -12.52
C ALA A 7 -4.89 -3.76 -11.95
N CYS A 8 -3.73 -3.11 -11.86
CA CYS A 8 -3.60 -1.72 -11.44
C CYS A 8 -4.35 -0.79 -12.41
N ARG A 9 -4.20 -1.00 -13.72
CA ARG A 9 -4.92 -0.21 -14.72
C ARG A 9 -6.44 -0.43 -14.65
N GLN A 10 -6.89 -1.67 -14.43
CA GLN A 10 -8.31 -1.99 -14.28
C GLN A 10 -8.91 -1.36 -13.03
N GLN A 11 -8.17 -1.30 -11.92
CA GLN A 11 -8.63 -0.62 -10.71
C GLN A 11 -8.87 0.87 -10.98
N GLN A 12 -7.92 1.57 -11.60
CA GLN A 12 -8.05 3.01 -11.89
C GLN A 12 -9.22 3.32 -12.84
N PHE A 13 -9.46 2.45 -13.82
CA PHE A 13 -10.63 2.54 -14.70
C PHE A 13 -11.94 2.29 -13.92
N GLY A 14 -11.99 1.25 -13.09
CA GLY A 14 -13.15 0.94 -12.25
C GLY A 14 -13.48 2.02 -11.21
N GLU A 15 -12.47 2.79 -10.79
CA GLU A 15 -12.62 3.99 -9.93
C GLU A 15 -13.11 5.23 -10.70
N GLY A 16 -13.27 5.12 -12.03
CA GLY A 16 -13.83 6.17 -12.88
C GLY A 16 -12.86 7.33 -13.18
N TRP A 17 -11.56 7.15 -12.98
CA TRP A 17 -10.56 8.20 -13.22
C TRP A 17 -10.34 8.47 -14.71
N PHE A 18 -10.68 7.51 -15.57
CA PHE A 18 -10.46 7.57 -17.02
C PHE A 18 -11.75 7.15 -17.76
N PRO A 19 -12.06 7.78 -18.91
CA PRO A 19 -13.30 7.48 -19.64
C PRO A 19 -13.27 6.11 -20.33
N THR A 20 -12.10 5.63 -20.75
CA THR A 20 -11.91 4.28 -21.25
C THR A 20 -10.68 3.61 -20.61
N PHE A 21 -10.60 2.28 -20.71
CA PHE A 21 -9.44 1.55 -20.22
C PHE A 21 -8.14 1.89 -20.99
N ASP A 22 -8.24 2.27 -22.27
CA ASP A 22 -7.08 2.61 -23.09
C ASP A 22 -6.47 3.97 -22.72
N ASP A 23 -7.27 4.85 -22.11
CA ASP A 23 -6.80 6.14 -21.58
C ASP A 23 -5.98 5.99 -20.29
N VAL A 24 -6.03 4.82 -19.63
CA VAL A 24 -5.22 4.56 -18.43
C VAL A 24 -3.75 4.42 -18.83
N PRO A 25 -2.83 5.25 -18.29
CA PRO A 25 -1.41 5.20 -18.62
C PRO A 25 -0.80 3.80 -18.45
N LYS A 26 0.23 3.49 -19.24
CA LYS A 26 1.01 2.25 -19.11
C LYS A 26 2.15 2.35 -18.10
N GLN A 27 2.50 3.57 -17.71
CA GLN A 27 3.61 3.86 -16.81
C GLN A 27 3.24 4.95 -15.81
N ALA A 28 3.88 4.92 -14.65
CA ALA A 28 3.75 5.95 -13.63
C ALA A 28 5.11 6.33 -13.04
N VAL A 29 5.19 7.56 -12.53
CA VAL A 29 6.27 8.01 -11.66
C VAL A 29 5.80 7.77 -10.22
N SER A 30 6.60 7.04 -9.44
CA SER A 30 6.31 6.76 -8.03
C SER A 30 7.56 7.00 -7.19
N MET A 31 7.34 7.43 -5.95
CA MET A 31 8.41 7.59 -4.98
C MET A 31 8.91 6.22 -4.53
N SER A 32 10.24 6.05 -4.45
CA SER A 32 10.78 4.79 -3.96
C SER A 32 10.59 4.66 -2.45
N ILE A 33 10.47 3.41 -1.98
CA ILE A 33 10.38 3.07 -0.56
C ILE A 33 11.52 3.71 0.24
N ARG A 34 12.74 3.71 -0.31
CA ARG A 34 13.90 4.35 0.33
C ARG A 34 13.70 5.84 0.57
N GLN A 35 12.98 6.55 -0.31
CA GLN A 35 12.69 7.97 -0.10
C GLN A 35 11.53 8.18 0.88
N ILE A 36 10.49 7.34 0.83
CA ILE A 36 9.40 7.33 1.84
C ILE A 36 10.00 7.19 3.25
N MET A 37 10.91 6.24 3.44
CA MET A 37 11.56 5.93 4.73
C MET A 37 12.53 7.02 5.24
N LYS A 38 12.78 8.09 4.48
CA LYS A 38 13.53 9.27 4.97
C LYS A 38 12.64 10.32 5.62
N SER A 39 11.32 10.16 5.55
CA SER A 39 10.38 11.09 6.18
C SER A 39 10.61 11.10 7.69
N THR A 40 10.38 12.23 8.36
CA THR A 40 10.52 12.27 9.82
C THR A 40 9.42 11.48 10.51
N CYS A 41 8.21 11.45 9.94
CA CYS A 41 7.05 10.74 10.45
C CYS A 41 6.28 10.11 9.28
N LEU A 42 5.74 8.91 9.49
CA LEU A 42 4.84 8.20 8.57
C LEU A 42 3.45 8.05 9.18
N ILE A 43 2.43 8.48 8.45
CA ILE A 43 1.02 8.28 8.80
C ILE A 43 0.39 7.40 7.72
N LEU A 44 -0.07 6.22 8.11
CA LEU A 44 -0.64 5.24 7.18
C LEU A 44 -2.10 4.98 7.57
N SER A 45 -3.05 5.31 6.69
CA SER A 45 -4.47 5.03 6.88
C SER A 45 -4.90 3.86 6.01
N VAL A 46 -5.41 2.80 6.64
CA VAL A 46 -5.77 1.55 5.96
C VAL A 46 -7.12 1.02 6.49
N PRO A 47 -8.25 1.52 5.98
CA PRO A 47 -9.57 0.96 6.28
C PRO A 47 -9.85 -0.29 5.43
N ASP A 48 -10.95 -0.97 5.75
CA ASP A 48 -11.58 -2.05 4.97
C ASP A 48 -10.96 -3.46 5.17
N LYS A 49 -11.86 -4.44 5.39
CA LYS A 49 -11.55 -5.87 5.56
C LYS A 49 -10.66 -6.43 4.45
N ARG A 50 -10.81 -5.96 3.21
CA ARG A 50 -9.99 -6.46 2.07
C ARG A 50 -8.50 -6.18 2.24
N LYS A 51 -8.10 -5.35 3.22
CA LYS A 51 -6.72 -5.03 3.55
C LYS A 51 -6.18 -5.82 4.74
N ALA A 52 -6.98 -6.65 5.41
CA ALA A 52 -6.58 -7.32 6.65
C ALA A 52 -5.32 -8.16 6.53
N ALA A 53 -5.22 -9.00 5.49
CA ALA A 53 -4.00 -9.76 5.20
C ALA A 53 -2.76 -8.88 4.95
N ALA A 54 -2.94 -7.74 4.28
CA ALA A 54 -1.85 -6.79 4.03
C ALA A 54 -1.41 -6.08 5.31
N VAL A 55 -2.36 -5.69 6.18
CA VAL A 55 -2.09 -5.11 7.51
C VAL A 55 -1.32 -6.11 8.37
N LYS A 56 -1.77 -7.36 8.44
CA LYS A 56 -1.05 -8.43 9.15
C LYS A 56 0.38 -8.62 8.63
N GLY A 57 0.55 -8.75 7.31
CA GLY A 57 1.88 -8.88 6.70
C GLY A 57 2.78 -7.68 6.97
N THR A 58 2.20 -6.48 7.05
CA THR A 58 2.92 -5.23 7.34
C THR A 58 3.40 -5.17 8.78
N VAL A 59 2.58 -5.59 9.75
CA VAL A 59 2.83 -5.40 11.20
C VAL A 59 3.49 -6.61 11.86
N GLU A 60 3.10 -7.82 11.47
CA GLU A 60 3.50 -9.08 12.13
C GLU A 60 4.40 -9.96 11.25
N GLY A 61 4.45 -9.68 9.95
CA GLY A 61 5.25 -10.43 8.98
C GLY A 61 6.73 -10.05 9.01
N PRO A 62 7.61 -10.87 8.39
CA PRO A 62 9.01 -10.51 8.20
C PRO A 62 9.16 -9.30 7.26
N VAL A 63 10.20 -8.50 7.46
CA VAL A 63 10.55 -7.44 6.52
C VAL A 63 11.05 -8.04 5.21
N THR A 64 10.27 -7.90 4.13
CA THR A 64 10.54 -8.54 2.83
C THR A 64 10.05 -7.71 1.63
N PRO A 65 10.77 -7.71 0.49
CA PRO A 65 10.29 -7.08 -0.75
C PRO A 65 8.96 -7.62 -1.28
N THR A 66 8.56 -8.85 -0.92
CA THR A 66 7.26 -9.43 -1.31
C THR A 66 6.08 -8.80 -0.55
N CYS A 67 6.34 -8.16 0.60
CA CYS A 67 5.40 -7.31 1.32
C CYS A 67 6.07 -5.95 1.55
N PRO A 68 6.09 -5.06 0.56
CA PRO A 68 6.89 -3.83 0.61
C PRO A 68 6.63 -2.95 1.84
N ALA A 69 5.39 -2.93 2.33
CA ALA A 69 4.99 -2.15 3.49
C ALA A 69 5.62 -2.66 4.81
N SER A 70 6.03 -3.92 4.90
CA SER A 70 6.69 -4.48 6.11
C SER A 70 7.93 -3.69 6.56
N ILE A 71 8.61 -2.99 5.65
CA ILE A 71 9.78 -2.15 5.97
C ILE A 71 9.47 -1.01 6.95
N VAL A 72 8.20 -0.58 7.06
CA VAL A 72 7.81 0.51 7.97
C VAL A 72 7.96 0.12 9.45
N GLN A 73 8.06 -1.19 9.74
CA GLN A 73 8.44 -1.69 11.08
C GLN A 73 9.82 -1.16 11.53
N GLN A 74 10.68 -0.73 10.60
CA GLN A 74 12.00 -0.18 10.88
C GLN A 74 12.01 1.36 10.95
N HIS A 75 10.86 2.02 10.73
CA HIS A 75 10.78 3.47 10.80
C HIS A 75 10.69 3.93 12.26
N ALA A 76 11.45 4.96 12.63
CA ALA A 76 11.50 5.44 14.01
C ALA A 76 10.17 6.06 14.48
N ASP A 77 9.39 6.63 13.57
CA ASP A 77 8.10 7.27 13.84
C ASP A 77 7.09 6.91 12.74
N CYS A 78 6.32 5.85 12.96
CA CYS A 78 5.29 5.39 12.03
C CYS A 78 4.03 5.02 12.79
N THR A 79 2.90 5.62 12.41
CA THR A 79 1.59 5.34 13.00
C THR A 79 0.64 4.77 11.95
N LEU A 80 0.06 3.61 12.25
CA LEU A 80 -0.94 2.92 11.44
C LEU A 80 -2.34 3.19 12.00
N TYR A 81 -3.20 3.82 11.21
CA TYR A 81 -4.61 4.04 11.51
C TYR A 81 -5.46 3.04 10.73
N ILE A 82 -6.00 2.05 11.44
CA ILE A 82 -6.79 0.94 10.88
C ILE A 82 -8.14 0.84 11.58
N ASP A 83 -9.17 0.38 10.85
CA ASP A 83 -10.46 0.04 11.44
C ASP A 83 -10.47 -1.42 11.95
N ALA A 84 -11.52 -1.79 12.69
CA ALA A 84 -11.65 -3.14 13.23
C ALA A 84 -11.68 -4.23 12.12
N ALA A 85 -12.16 -3.87 10.92
CA ALA A 85 -12.24 -4.79 9.80
C ALA A 85 -10.85 -5.07 9.20
N ALA A 86 -10.02 -4.06 9.02
CA ALA A 86 -8.63 -4.19 8.57
C ALA A 86 -7.73 -4.80 9.66
N ALA A 87 -8.09 -4.67 10.94
CA ALA A 87 -7.40 -5.32 12.05
C ALA A 87 -7.76 -6.81 12.23
N SER A 88 -8.73 -7.35 11.48
CA SER A 88 -9.39 -8.64 11.81
C SER A 88 -8.49 -9.87 11.78
N GLU A 89 -7.31 -9.79 11.18
CA GLU A 89 -6.35 -10.89 11.07
C GLU A 89 -5.12 -10.74 11.98
N LEU A 90 -5.02 -9.64 12.73
CA LEU A 90 -3.96 -9.41 13.71
C LEU A 90 -4.07 -10.38 14.89
N SER A 91 -2.92 -10.81 15.42
CA SER A 91 -2.84 -11.72 16.55
C SER A 91 -2.94 -11.02 17.91
N ARG A 92 -2.74 -9.71 17.94
CA ARG A 92 -2.77 -8.86 19.13
C ARG A 92 -2.98 -7.40 18.77
#